data_AF-A0A9D9UYM6-F1
#
_entry.id   AF-A0A9D9UYM6-F1
#
_cell.length_a   1.000
_cell.length_b   1.000
_cell.length_c   1.000
_cell.angle_alpha   90.00
_cell.angle_beta   90.00
_cell.angle_gamma   90.00
#
_symmetry.space_group_name_H-M   'P 1'
#
loop_
_entity.id
_entity.type
_entity.pdbx_description
1 polymer ?
#
loop_
_entity_poly.entity_id
_entity_poly.type
_entity_poly.pdbx_seq_one_letter_code
_entity_poly.pdbx_strand_id
1 'polypeptide(L)'
;MKTAADAYHNRLAELGSSDEVVTLHRKDATNVSGKVTSTTADGVTMSFSHPTNAEARTDVFVAYGDIRGIETTDWDYNVISN
;
A
#
# COMPACT_ATOMS: atom_id res chain seq x y z
N MET A 1 -1.77 -12.62 21.28
CA MET A 1 -2.51 -12.93 20.03
C MET A 1 -2.00 -11.97 18.97
N LYS A 2 -1.54 -12.44 17.81
CA LYS A 2 -1.25 -11.54 16.69
C LYS A 2 -2.60 -11.03 16.18
N THR A 3 -2.83 -9.73 16.26
CA THR A 3 -4.06 -9.10 15.78
C THR A 3 -4.01 -8.96 14.26
N ALA A 4 -5.16 -8.73 13.61
CA ALA A 4 -5.18 -8.43 12.18
C ALA A 4 -4.36 -7.16 11.85
N ALA A 5 -4.32 -6.19 12.78
CA ALA A 5 -3.50 -4.99 12.64
C ALA A 5 -2.00 -5.31 12.60
N ASP A 6 -1.53 -6.22 13.46
CA ASP A 6 -0.12 -6.64 13.45
C ASP A 6 0.25 -7.36 12.13
N ALA A 7 -0.67 -8.13 11.57
CA ALA A 7 -0.46 -8.78 10.28
C ALA A 7 -0.32 -7.76 9.14
N TYR A 8 -1.18 -6.74 9.11
CA TYR A 8 -1.10 -5.66 8.12
C TYR A 8 0.16 -4.80 8.31
N HIS A 9 0.53 -4.49 9.55
CA HIS A 9 1.75 -3.76 9.85
C HIS A 9 2.99 -4.46 9.30
N ASN A 10 3.16 -5.75 9.62
CA ASN A 10 4.32 -6.52 9.15
C ASN A 10 4.36 -6.60 7.62
N ARG A 11 3.22 -6.90 6.98
CA ARG A 11 3.16 -6.99 5.51
C ARG A 11 3.49 -5.67 4.83
N LEU A 12 2.97 -4.55 5.35
CA LEU A 12 3.23 -3.24 4.75
C LEU A 12 4.64 -2.72 5.06
N ALA A 13 5.24 -3.13 6.17
CA ALA A 13 6.64 -2.82 6.47
C ALA A 13 7.60 -3.54 5.51
N GLU A 14 7.30 -4.79 5.12
CA GLU A 14 8.03 -5.50 4.06
C GLU A 14 7.90 -4.77 2.72
N LEU A 15 6.68 -4.34 2.38
CA LEU A 15 6.38 -3.69 1.10
C LEU A 15 6.88 -2.24 1.02
N GLY A 16 7.02 -1.53 2.15
CA GLY A 16 7.60 -0.18 2.18
C GLY A 16 9.08 -0.12 1.80
N SER A 17 9.76 -1.28 1.76
CA SER A 17 11.11 -1.40 1.21
C SER A 17 11.12 -1.72 -0.30
N SER A 18 9.95 -2.00 -0.88
CA SER A 18 9.77 -2.27 -2.31
C SER A 18 9.25 -1.02 -3.03
N ASP A 19 9.61 -0.89 -4.31
CA ASP A 19 9.05 0.12 -5.21
C ASP A 19 7.65 -0.27 -5.76
N GLU A 20 7.09 -1.36 -5.26
CA GLU A 20 5.78 -1.89 -5.63
C GLU A 20 4.63 -0.95 -5.29
N VAL A 21 3.65 -0.92 -6.18
CA VAL A 21 2.35 -0.29 -5.92
C VAL A 21 1.48 -1.27 -5.16
N VAL A 22 1.02 -0.83 -4.00
CA VAL A 22 0.13 -1.59 -3.11
C VAL A 22 -1.27 -1.02 -3.22
N THR A 23 -2.28 -1.88 -3.26
CA THR A 23 -3.69 -1.52 -3.15
C THR A 23 -4.22 -1.99 -1.80
N LEU A 24 -4.70 -1.04 -1.00
CA LEU A 24 -5.41 -1.30 0.25
C LEU A 24 -6.91 -1.33 -0.01
N HIS A 25 -7.53 -2.46 0.32
CA HIS A 25 -8.97 -2.62 0.34
C HIS A 25 -9.51 -2.12 1.67
N ARG A 26 -10.31 -1.05 1.65
CA ARG A 26 -10.83 -0.41 2.88
C ARG A 26 -12.23 -0.91 3.23
N LYS A 27 -12.55 -0.89 4.52
CA LYS A 27 -13.82 -1.35 5.07
C LYS A 27 -14.99 -0.51 4.56
N ASP A 28 -14.92 0.78 4.82
CA ASP A 28 -16.06 1.68 4.69
C ASP A 28 -15.70 2.90 3.81
N ALA A 29 -14.70 2.74 2.93
CA ALA A 29 -14.20 3.79 2.06
C ALA A 29 -13.63 3.21 0.75
N THR A 30 -13.40 4.07 -0.25
CA THR A 30 -12.79 3.69 -1.54
C THR A 30 -11.42 3.06 -1.36
N ASN A 31 -11.05 2.10 -2.18
CA ASN A 31 -9.71 1.52 -2.15
C ASN A 31 -8.63 2.56 -2.43
N VAL A 32 -7.43 2.29 -1.92
CA VAL A 32 -6.30 3.23 -1.98
C VAL A 32 -5.11 2.51 -2.60
N SER A 33 -4.61 2.98 -3.74
CA SER A 33 -3.52 2.34 -4.49
C SER A 33 -2.32 3.25 -4.66
N GLY A 34 -1.19 2.93 -4.03
CA GLY A 34 0.00 3.78 -4.03
C GLY A 34 1.22 3.09 -3.43
N LYS A 35 2.33 3.83 -3.30
CA LYS A 35 3.55 3.32 -2.67
C LYS A 35 3.52 3.54 -1.17
N VAL A 36 3.92 2.54 -0.39
CA VAL A 36 4.06 2.69 1.06
C VAL A 36 5.27 3.58 1.35
N THR A 37 5.07 4.69 2.05
CA THR A 37 6.17 5.62 2.41
C THR A 37 6.57 5.50 3.88
N SER A 38 5.64 5.13 4.75
CA SER A 38 5.88 4.98 6.17
C SER A 38 4.86 4.05 6.80
N THR A 39 5.32 3.22 7.73
CA THR A 39 4.47 2.41 8.61
C THR A 39 4.64 2.86 10.05
N THR A 40 3.53 2.91 10.78
CA THR A 40 3.47 3.29 12.20
C THR A 40 2.74 2.20 12.97
N ALA A 41 2.60 2.34 14.29
CA ALA A 41 1.81 1.40 15.09
C ALA A 41 0.32 1.42 14.74
N ASP A 42 -0.21 2.56 14.29
CA ASP A 42 -1.65 2.77 14.10
C ASP A 42 -2.11 2.58 12.65
N GLY A 43 -1.18 2.70 11.69
CA GLY A 43 -1.51 2.61 10.28
C GLY A 43 -0.33 2.84 9.36
N VAL A 44 -0.64 3.06 8.09
CA VAL A 44 0.31 3.22 7.00
C VAL A 44 0.05 4.54 6.26
N THR A 45 1.13 5.19 5.83
CA THR A 45 1.08 6.31 4.91
C THR A 45 1.47 5.84 3.52
N MET A 46 0.66 6.19 2.52
CA MET A 46 0.88 5.86 1.12
C MET A 46 0.98 7.13 0.29
N SER A 47 1.91 7.14 -0.66
CA SER A 47 2.06 8.22 -1.63
C SER A 47 1.52 7.83 -3.00
N PHE A 48 0.91 8.81 -3.68
CA PHE A 48 0.50 8.73 -5.08
C PHE A 48 1.36 9.71 -5.87
N SER A 49 2.01 9.22 -6.92
CA SER A 49 2.63 10.10 -7.91
C SER A 49 1.59 10.50 -8.95
N HIS A 50 1.35 11.79 -9.11
CA HIS A 50 0.52 12.27 -10.21
C HIS A 50 1.27 12.05 -11.54
N PRO A 51 0.67 11.40 -12.54
CA PRO A 51 1.38 10.99 -13.77
C PRO A 51 1.93 12.18 -14.57
N THR A 52 1.34 13.37 -14.42
CA THR A 52 1.71 14.58 -15.14
C THR A 52 2.42 15.62 -14.26
N ASN A 53 2.51 15.39 -12.95
CA ASN A 53 3.18 16.29 -12.01
C ASN A 53 3.86 15.49 -10.89
N ALA A 54 5.14 15.21 -11.06
CA ALA A 54 5.95 14.45 -10.11
C ALA A 54 6.09 15.12 -8.73
N GLU A 55 5.91 16.44 -8.66
CA GLU A 55 5.96 17.22 -7.41
C GLU A 55 4.60 17.24 -6.68
N ALA A 56 3.51 16.93 -7.38
CA ALA A 56 2.19 16.73 -6.77
C ALA A 56 2.15 15.36 -6.08
N ARG A 57 2.83 15.26 -4.93
CA ARG A 57 2.66 14.14 -4.01
C ARG A 57 1.39 14.35 -3.20
N THR A 58 0.49 13.38 -3.28
CA THR A 58 -0.59 13.25 -2.30
C THR A 58 -0.19 12.11 -1.36
N ASP A 59 -0.13 12.38 -0.07
CA ASP A 59 0.06 11.36 0.95
C ASP A 59 -1.28 11.07 1.63
N VAL A 60 -1.63 9.80 1.75
CA VAL A 60 -2.86 9.35 2.40
C VAL A 60 -2.50 8.40 3.53
N PHE A 61 -3.02 8.70 4.72
CA PHE A 61 -2.93 7.82 5.86
C PHE A 61 -4.13 6.86 5.90
N VAL A 62 -3.87 5.58 6.17
CA VAL A 62 -4.87 4.53 6.34
C VAL A 62 -4.61 3.80 7.65
N ALA A 63 -5.57 3.85 8.58
CA ALA A 63 -5.49 3.13 9.85
C ALA A 63 -5.65 1.62 9.63
N TYR A 64 -4.93 0.78 10.37
CA TYR A 64 -5.03 -0.68 10.23
C TYR A 64 -6.43 -1.22 10.54
N GLY A 65 -7.16 -0.53 11.41
CA GLY A 65 -8.56 -0.84 11.71
C GLY A 65 -9.46 -0.78 10.47
N ASP A 66 -9.12 0.05 9.49
CA ASP A 66 -9.92 0.29 8.29
C ASP A 66 -9.56 -0.62 7.11
N ILE A 67 -8.48 -1.41 7.24
CA ILE A 67 -8.03 -2.32 6.18
C ILE A 67 -8.83 -3.64 6.27
N ARG A 68 -9.37 -4.09 5.13
CA ARG A 68 -9.93 -5.45 4.93
C ARG A 68 -8.96 -6.36 4.19
N GLY A 69 -8.07 -5.81 3.36
CA GLY A 69 -7.13 -6.58 2.56
C GLY A 69 -6.03 -5.73 1.95
N ILE A 70 -4.94 -6.40 1.58
CA ILE A 70 -3.80 -5.82 0.88
C ILE A 70 -3.60 -6.62 -0.40
N GLU A 71 -3.47 -5.92 -1.52
CA GLU A 71 -3.17 -6.48 -2.83
C GLU A 71 -1.90 -5.81 -3.36
N THR A 72 -0.93 -6.59 -3.84
CA THR A 72 0.25 -6.08 -4.54
C THR A 72 0.09 -6.44 -6.00
N THR A 73 0.18 -5.46 -6.89
CA THR A 73 0.17 -5.80 -8.32
C THR A 73 1.58 -6.21 -8.69
N ASP A 74 1.82 -7.52 -8.72
CA ASP A 74 3.04 -8.09 -9.28
C ASP A 74 2.99 -7.88 -10.80
N TRP A 75 3.73 -6.89 -11.28
CA TRP A 75 3.88 -6.57 -12.70
C TRP A 75 5.06 -7.32 -13.32
N ASP A 76 5.47 -8.48 -12.79
CA ASP A 76 6.40 -9.36 -13.48
C ASP A 76 5.78 -9.84 -14.82
N TYR A 77 5.89 -8.97 -15.84
CA TYR A 77 5.75 -9.24 -17.26
C TYR A 77 6.94 -10.09 -17.73
N ASN A 78 7.20 -11.22 -17.05
CA ASN A 78 8.19 -12.22 -17.46
C ASN A 78 7.52 -13.41 -18.17
N VAL A 79 6.53 -13.14 -19.01
CA VAL A 79 6.10 -14.01 -20.11
C VAL A 79 5.56 -13.03 -21.15
N ILE A 80 6.18 -12.77 -22.30
CA ILE A 80 6.50 -13.67 -23.39
C ILE A 80 7.62 -13.00 -24.21
N SER A 81 8.76 -13.66 -24.38
CA SER A 81 9.62 -13.45 -25.54
C SER A 81 9.82 -14.80 -26.22
N ASN A 82 9.29 -14.86 -27.45
CA ASN A 82 9.25 -15.97 -28.42
C ASN A 82 10.46 -16.91 -28.41
#